data_AF-A0A534ANR0-F1
#
_entry.id   AF-A0A534ANR0-F1
#
_cell.length_a   1.000
_cell.length_b   1.000
_cell.length_c   1.000
_cell.angle_alpha   90.00
_cell.angle_beta   90.00
_cell.angle_gamma   90.00
#
_symmetry.space_group_name_H-M   'P 1'
#
loop_
_entity.id
_entity.type
_entity.pdbx_description
1 polymer ?
#
loop_
_entity_poly.entity_id
_entity_poly.type
_entity_poly.pdbx_seq_one_letter_code
_entity_poly.pdbx_strand_id
1 'polypeptide(L)'
;MQRIVVLNPKGGSGKTTIAINLASYLASRRHTPVLMDFDPQGSTLRWVRKRRPAQAPIHVIAAFEKDTRTTRAFQLRVPDA
;
A
#
# COMPACT_ATOMS: atom_id res chain seq x y z
N MET A 1 4.81 -2.58 15.66
CA MET A 1 4.35 -2.45 14.26
C MET A 1 3.04 -3.21 14.11
N GLN A 2 1.96 -2.57 13.65
CA GLN A 2 0.67 -3.23 13.42
C GLN A 2 0.50 -3.55 11.93
N ARG A 3 0.08 -4.77 11.60
CA ARG A 3 -0.18 -5.22 10.22
C ARG A 3 -1.66 -5.53 10.07
N ILE A 4 -2.28 -4.97 9.04
CA ILE A 4 -3.71 -5.12 8.75
C ILE A 4 -3.83 -5.68 7.34
N VAL A 5 -4.48 -6.84 7.22
CA VAL A 5 -4.70 -7.50 5.93
C VAL A 5 -6.17 -7.35 5.56
N VAL A 6 -6.43 -6.77 4.38
CA VAL A 6 -7.78 -6.64 3.82
C VAL A 6 -7.94 -7.68 2.70
N LEU A 7 -8.62 -8.79 3.00
CA LEU A 7 -8.77 -9.93 2.09
C LEU A 7 -10.24 -10.24 1.83
N ASN A 8 -10.56 -10.51 0.56
CA ASN A 8 -11.87 -10.98 0.11
C ASN A 8 -11.74 -11.57 -1.31
N PRO A 9 -12.18 -12.81 -1.56
CA PRO A 9 -12.03 -13.48 -2.85
C PRO A 9 -12.83 -12.82 -3.99
N LYS A 10 -13.90 -12.10 -3.68
CA LYS A 10 -14.72 -11.42 -4.69
C LYS A 10 -13.97 -10.20 -5.24
N GLY A 11 -13.78 -10.15 -6.57
CA GLY A 11 -13.39 -8.93 -7.28
C GLY A 11 -14.46 -7.82 -7.11
N GLY A 12 -14.03 -6.58 -6.90
CA GLY A 12 -14.93 -5.44 -6.70
C GLY A 12 -15.54 -5.30 -5.29
N SER A 13 -15.15 -6.13 -4.32
CA SER A 13 -15.63 -6.07 -2.92
C SER A 13 -15.16 -4.87 -2.09
N GLY A 14 -14.43 -3.91 -2.68
CA GLY A 14 -13.96 -2.70 -1.98
C GLY A 14 -12.67 -2.85 -1.18
N LYS A 15 -11.91 -3.95 -1.31
CA LYS A 15 -10.63 -4.18 -0.61
C LYS A 15 -9.65 -3.00 -0.71
N THR A 16 -9.32 -2.61 -1.93
CA THR A 16 -8.41 -1.49 -2.19
C THR A 16 -8.95 -0.20 -1.61
N THR A 17 -10.26 0.05 -1.77
CA THR A 17 -10.94 1.24 -1.23
C THR A 17 -10.80 1.34 0.29
N ILE A 18 -11.02 0.26 1.03
CA ILE A 18 -10.86 0.26 2.48
C ILE A 18 -9.39 0.44 2.86
N ALA A 19 -8.47 -0.27 2.21
CA ALA A 19 -7.05 -0.19 2.50
C ALA A 19 -6.48 1.25 2.32
N ILE A 20 -6.79 1.92 1.21
CA ILE A 20 -6.29 3.28 0.93
C ILE A 20 -6.90 4.34 1.87
N ASN A 21 -8.16 4.16 2.28
CA ASN A 21 -8.81 5.08 3.22
C ASN A 21 -8.24 4.92 4.63
N LEU A 22 -8.02 3.68 5.08
CA LEU A 22 -7.36 3.42 6.36
C LEU A 22 -5.95 4.01 6.40
N ALA A 23 -5.16 3.81 5.34
CA ALA A 23 -3.83 4.42 5.24
C ALA A 23 -3.91 5.96 5.21
N SER A 24 -4.87 6.55 4.47
CA SER A 24 -5.05 8.01 4.45
C SER A 24 -5.42 8.58 5.81
N TYR A 25 -6.30 7.90 6.53
CA TYR A 25 -6.69 8.28 7.88
C TYR A 25 -5.47 8.24 8.82
N LEU A 26 -4.73 7.13 8.85
CA LEU A 26 -3.53 7.02 9.69
C LEU A 26 -2.47 8.07 9.34
N ALA A 27 -2.24 8.35 8.05
CA ALA A 27 -1.33 9.40 7.61
C ALA A 27 -1.78 10.79 8.10
N SER A 28 -3.08 11.09 8.04
CA SER A 28 -3.63 12.36 8.57
C SER A 28 -3.46 12.51 10.08
N ARG A 29 -3.34 11.39 10.81
CA ARG A 29 -3.05 11.33 12.24
C ARG A 29 -1.56 11.33 12.57
N ARG A 30 -0.71 11.71 11.60
CA ARG A 30 0.77 11.77 11.71
C ARG A 30 1.44 10.41 11.95
N HIS A 31 0.78 9.30 11.58
CA HIS A 31 1.45 8.01 11.46
C HIS A 31 2.12 7.87 10.09
N THR A 32 3.00 6.87 9.95
CA THR A 32 3.74 6.54 8.72
C THR A 32 3.25 5.22 8.11
N PRO A 33 2.00 5.17 7.58
CA PRO A 33 1.45 3.93 7.06
C PRO A 33 2.13 3.50 5.76
N VAL A 34 2.24 2.19 5.60
CA VAL A 34 2.74 1.55 4.37
C VAL A 34 1.65 0.69 3.76
N LEU A 35 1.35 0.92 2.48
CA LEU A 35 0.46 0.11 1.67
C LEU A 35 1.26 -0.94 0.90
N MET A 36 0.92 -2.21 1.09
CA MET A 36 1.47 -3.31 0.28
C MET A 36 0.41 -3.78 -0.71
N ASP A 37 0.65 -3.59 -2.01
CA ASP A 37 -0.28 -4.02 -3.06
C ASP A 37 0.09 -5.41 -3.55
N PHE A 38 -0.72 -6.41 -3.22
CA PHE A 38 -0.56 -7.79 -3.69
C PHE A 38 -1.47 -8.12 -4.88
N ASP A 39 -2.27 -7.16 -5.35
CA ASP A 39 -3.13 -7.34 -6.52
C ASP A 39 -2.38 -6.92 -7.80
N PRO A 40 -2.15 -7.83 -8.78
CA PRO A 40 -1.50 -7.50 -10.05
C PRO A 40 -2.15 -6.37 -10.85
N GLN A 41 -3.42 -6.01 -10.56
CA GLN A 41 -4.08 -4.86 -11.19
C GLN A 41 -3.48 -3.51 -10.77
N GLY A 42 -2.72 -3.45 -9.67
CA GLY A 42 -1.98 -2.27 -9.24
C GLY A 42 -2.86 -1.06 -8.93
N SER A 43 -4.11 -1.29 -8.50
CA SER A 43 -5.07 -0.21 -8.22
C SER A 43 -4.59 0.72 -7.10
N THR A 44 -3.90 0.17 -6.09
CA THR A 44 -3.36 0.95 -4.96
C THR A 44 -2.25 1.88 -5.44
N LEU A 45 -1.31 1.33 -6.22
CA LEU A 45 -0.20 2.10 -6.79
C LEU A 45 -0.69 3.23 -7.70
N ARG A 46 -1.67 2.93 -8.57
CA ARG A 46 -2.28 3.93 -9.46
C ARG A 46 -2.97 5.04 -8.67
N TRP A 47 -3.64 4.72 -7.57
CA TRP A 47 -4.26 5.72 -6.71
C TRP A 47 -3.23 6.60 -6.01
N VAL A 48 -2.14 6.03 -5.47
CA VAL A 48 -1.09 6.84 -4.80
C VAL A 48 -0.42 7.80 -5.78
N ARG A 49 -0.15 7.38 -7.02
CA ARG A 49 0.41 8.27 -8.06
C ARG A 49 -0.46 9.48 -8.39
N LYS A 50 -1.75 9.47 -8.05
CA LYS A 50 -2.69 10.59 -8.24
C LYS A 50 -2.82 11.52 -7.03
N ARG A 51 -2.17 11.20 -5.90
CA ARG A 51 -2.21 12.04 -4.69
C ARG A 51 -1.47 13.35 -4.92
N ARG A 52 -1.96 14.43 -4.32
CA ARG A 52 -1.34 15.75 -4.38
C ARG A 52 -0.13 15.81 -3.44
N PRO A 53 0.95 16.54 -3.78
CA PRO A 53 2.13 16.67 -2.92
C PRO A 53 1.84 17.24 -1.52
N ALA A 54 0.80 18.06 -1.37
CA ALA A 54 0.41 18.63 -0.09
C ALA A 54 -0.26 17.64 0.89
N GLN A 55 -0.62 16.43 0.43
CA GLN A 55 -1.24 15.42 1.28
C GLN A 55 -0.19 14.66 2.10
N ALA A 56 -0.57 14.19 3.28
CA ALA A 56 0.32 13.37 4.12
C ALA A 56 0.89 12.18 3.33
N PRO A 57 2.19 11.87 3.46
CA PRO A 57 2.85 10.83 2.68
C PRO A 57 2.33 9.44 3.07
N ILE A 58 2.25 8.55 2.09
CA ILE A 58 1.95 7.13 2.27
C ILE A 58 2.97 6.36 1.45
N HIS A 59 3.74 5.50 2.10
CA HIS A 59 4.68 4.63 1.38
C HIS A 59 3.92 3.49 0.72
N VAL A 60 4.34 3.09 -0.49
CA VAL A 60 3.71 2.00 -1.23
C VAL A 60 4.77 1.01 -1.68
N ILE A 61 4.49 -0.26 -1.44
CA ILE A 61 5.27 -1.39 -1.96
C ILE A 61 4.39 -2.13 -2.95
N ALA A 62 4.80 -2.18 -4.22
CA ALA A 62 4.16 -2.99 -5.26
C ALA A 62 4.55 -4.47 -5.08
N ALA A 63 3.98 -5.11 -4.05
CA ALA A 63 4.33 -6.47 -3.66
C ALA A 63 3.98 -7.52 -4.72
N PHE A 64 3.03 -7.23 -5.62
CA PHE A 64 2.68 -8.05 -6.77
C PHE A 64 3.81 -8.12 -7.83
N GLU A 65 4.65 -7.09 -7.94
CA GLU A 65 5.79 -7.11 -8.87
C GLU A 65 6.82 -8.10 -8.34
N LYS A 66 7.47 -8.86 -9.23
CA LYS A 66 8.59 -9.76 -8.88
C LYS A 66 9.82 -9.28 -9.62
N ASP A 67 10.65 -8.48 -8.95
CA ASP A 67 11.93 -8.04 -9.51
C ASP A 67 12.98 -9.14 -9.30
N THR A 68 13.52 -9.67 -10.39
CA THR A 68 14.51 -10.76 -10.37
C THR A 68 15.91 -10.29 -9.98
N ARG A 69 16.14 -8.97 -9.92
CA ARG A 69 17.44 -8.37 -9.55
C ARG A 69 17.62 -8.23 -8.04
N THR A 70 16.57 -8.48 -7.25
CA THR A 70 16.61 -8.35 -5.79
C THR A 70 15.88 -9.50 -5.11
N THR A 71 16.18 -9.72 -3.83
CA THR A 71 15.49 -10.75 -3.05
C THR A 71 14.10 -10.27 -2.66
N ARG A 72 13.16 -11.22 -2.51
CA ARG A 72 11.80 -10.91 -2.03
C ARG A 72 11.80 -10.25 -0.65
N ALA A 73 12.70 -10.67 0.23
CA ALA A 73 12.83 -10.06 1.55
C ALA A 73 13.24 -8.58 1.48
N PHE A 74 14.17 -8.25 0.58
CA PHE A 74 14.58 -6.87 0.35
C PHE A 74 13.46 -6.05 -0.32
N GLN A 75 12.82 -6.58 -1.36
CA GLN A 75 11.74 -5.90 -2.07
C GLN A 75 10.54 -5.55 -1.17
N LEU A 76 10.20 -6.44 -0.23
CA LEU A 76 9.07 -6.27 0.68
C LEU A 76 9.43 -5.54 1.98
N ARG A 77 10.67 -5.03 2.10
CA ARG A 77 11.12 -4.33 3.31
C ARG A 77 10.30 -3.05 3.49
N VAL A 78 9.75 -2.90 4.69
CA VAL A 78 9.12 -1.66 5.12
C VAL A 78 10.22 -0.66 5.52
N PRO A 79 10.16 0.60 5.08
CA PRO A 79 11.13 1.61 5.48
C PRO A 79 11.16 1.80 6.99
N ASP A 80 12.35 2.13 7.51
CA ASP A 80 12.49 2.58 8.88
C ASP A 80 11.79 3.95 9.02
N ALA A 81 11.12 4.16 10.16
CA ALA A 81 10.19 5.27 10.39
C ALA A 81 10.89 6.63 10.59
#